data_AF-A0A127V9I2-F1
#
_entry.id   AF-A0A127V9I2-F1
#
_cell.length_a   1.000
_cell.length_b   1.000
_cell.length_c   1.000
_cell.angle_alpha   90.00
_cell.angle_beta   90.00
_cell.angle_gamma   90.00
#
_symmetry.space_group_name_H-M   'P 1'
#
loop_
_entity.id
_entity.type
_entity.pdbx_description
1 polymer ?
#
loop_
_entity_poly.entity_id
_entity_poly.type
_entity_poly.pdbx_seq_one_letter_code
_entity_poly.pdbx_strand_id
1 'polypeptide(L)'
;MIKISCPYDWVCGQEFTIDELSAHDQDFVISAAAKKMKLIFIDCPVCKVTFSYNPSSNVSTASEMINPDQKDKKGPVRKTLKEFNALLKKDKIVLLPAYLAYLKSAKFKAQLKVFKDQDAFELLSYDSMREVVNIDGRDYVNARQLKGFALSLSELEPENNRSQETGVSSAYGKDNYFFTLDELADSIVIGQSGTRLLFIDSRDQDTLFVFHPDGGDIEKTSLSLRNLMNLLNN
;
A
#
# COMPACT_ATOMS: atom_id res chain seq x y z
N MET A 1 -16.41 -22.34 -25.95
CA MET A 1 -15.29 -21.89 -25.10
C MET A 1 -14.77 -20.60 -25.71
N ILE A 2 -14.82 -19.49 -24.98
CA ILE A 2 -14.33 -18.20 -25.49
C ILE A 2 -12.81 -18.21 -25.39
N LYS A 3 -12.14 -17.97 -26.51
CA LYS A 3 -10.69 -17.80 -26.58
C LYS A 3 -10.36 -16.32 -26.65
N ILE A 4 -9.40 -15.92 -25.83
CA ILE A 4 -8.91 -14.55 -25.72
C ILE A 4 -7.43 -14.58 -26.10
N SER A 5 -7.04 -13.70 -27.02
CA SER A 5 -5.64 -13.54 -27.43
C SER A 5 -5.03 -12.38 -26.66
N CYS A 6 -3.84 -12.57 -26.09
CA CYS A 6 -3.06 -11.46 -25.54
C CYS A 6 -2.64 -10.54 -26.70
N PRO A 7 -2.99 -9.24 -26.69
CA PRO A 7 -2.72 -8.33 -27.82
C PRO A 7 -1.24 -7.89 -27.89
N TYR A 8 -0.42 -8.36 -26.95
CA TYR A 8 0.99 -8.06 -26.86
C TYR A 8 1.82 -9.23 -27.43
N ASP A 9 1.82 -9.37 -28.76
CA ASP A 9 2.53 -10.45 -29.48
C ASP A 9 4.04 -10.50 -29.19
N TRP A 10 4.62 -9.32 -28.96
CA TRP A 10 6.04 -9.17 -28.63
C TRP A 10 6.38 -9.52 -27.17
N VAL A 11 5.37 -9.73 -26.32
CA VAL A 11 5.51 -10.14 -24.92
C VAL A 11 5.20 -11.62 -24.76
N CYS A 12 4.02 -12.05 -25.23
CA CYS A 12 3.69 -13.47 -25.30
C CYS A 12 2.80 -13.86 -26.49
N GLY A 13 1.85 -13.00 -26.90
CA GLY A 13 0.89 -13.29 -27.98
C GLY A 13 0.04 -14.54 -27.79
N GLN A 14 0.01 -15.11 -26.57
CA GLN A 14 -0.64 -16.40 -26.34
C GLN A 14 -2.16 -16.25 -26.36
N GLU A 15 -2.81 -17.27 -26.91
CA GLU A 15 -4.24 -17.50 -26.73
C GLU A 15 -4.49 -18.30 -25.46
N PHE A 16 -5.53 -17.94 -24.74
CA PHE A 16 -6.00 -18.64 -23.55
C PHE A 16 -7.51 -18.63 -23.49
N THR A 17 -8.06 -19.51 -22.68
CA THR A 17 -9.49 -19.62 -22.39
C THR A 17 -9.84 -18.87 -21.11
N ILE A 18 -11.12 -18.53 -20.95
CA ILE A 18 -11.62 -17.84 -19.76
C ILE A 18 -11.28 -18.61 -18.46
N ASP A 19 -11.25 -19.95 -18.51
CA ASP A 19 -10.98 -20.78 -17.34
C ASP A 19 -9.50 -20.75 -16.88
N GLU A 20 -8.62 -20.18 -17.70
CA GLU A 20 -7.20 -19.99 -17.38
C GLU A 20 -6.93 -18.63 -16.70
N LEU A 21 -7.92 -17.75 -16.61
CA LEU A 21 -7.84 -16.46 -15.93
C LEU A 21 -7.78 -16.62 -14.40
N SER A 22 -7.45 -15.53 -13.71
CA SER A 22 -7.70 -15.45 -12.27
C SER A 22 -9.20 -15.57 -11.99
N ALA A 23 -9.58 -16.06 -10.81
CA ALA A 23 -11.00 -16.17 -10.44
C ALA A 23 -11.73 -14.82 -10.55
N HIS A 24 -11.05 -13.73 -10.17
CA HIS A 24 -11.57 -12.37 -10.32
C HIS A 24 -11.84 -12.01 -11.79
N ASP A 25 -10.87 -12.21 -12.68
CA ASP A 25 -11.01 -11.82 -14.08
C ASP A 25 -11.98 -12.75 -14.83
N GLN A 26 -12.05 -14.03 -14.45
CA GLN A 26 -13.03 -14.97 -14.96
C GLN A 26 -14.46 -14.48 -14.67
N ASP A 27 -14.76 -14.18 -13.40
CA ASP A 27 -16.07 -13.67 -12.98
C ASP A 27 -16.38 -12.33 -13.66
N PHE A 28 -15.37 -11.47 -13.80
CA PHE A 28 -15.52 -10.16 -14.44
C PHE A 28 -15.85 -10.28 -15.93
N VAL A 29 -15.15 -11.15 -16.68
CA VAL A 29 -15.43 -11.42 -18.10
C VAL A 29 -16.85 -11.97 -18.29
N ILE A 30 -17.27 -12.94 -17.47
CA ILE A 30 -18.61 -13.55 -17.54
C ILE A 30 -19.69 -12.49 -17.28
N SER A 31 -19.53 -11.69 -16.22
CA SER A 31 -20.45 -10.61 -15.87
C SER A 31 -20.51 -9.51 -16.95
N ALA A 32 -19.35 -9.13 -17.49
CA ALA A 32 -19.24 -8.10 -18.51
C ALA A 32 -19.83 -8.55 -19.86
N ALA A 33 -19.67 -9.82 -20.22
CA ALA A 33 -20.32 -10.41 -21.39
C ALA A 33 -21.85 -10.40 -21.24
N ALA A 34 -22.38 -10.80 -20.07
CA ALA A 34 -23.81 -10.77 -19.79
C ALA A 34 -24.38 -9.34 -19.88
N LYS A 35 -23.61 -8.34 -19.45
CA LYS A 35 -23.97 -6.91 -19.51
C LYS A 35 -23.66 -6.22 -20.84
N LYS A 36 -23.15 -6.95 -21.85
CA LYS A 36 -22.73 -6.40 -23.16
C LYS A 36 -21.78 -5.21 -23.04
N MET A 37 -20.87 -5.27 -22.08
CA MET A 37 -19.83 -4.25 -21.92
C MET A 37 -18.92 -4.28 -23.16
N LYS A 38 -18.43 -3.10 -23.55
CA LYS A 38 -17.56 -2.92 -24.73
C LYS A 38 -16.08 -2.76 -24.38
N LEU A 39 -15.79 -2.60 -23.09
CA LEU A 39 -14.44 -2.40 -22.58
C LEU A 39 -14.37 -2.90 -21.14
N ILE A 40 -13.45 -3.80 -20.88
CA ILE A 40 -12.96 -4.19 -19.56
C ILE A 40 -11.44 -4.32 -19.61
N PHE A 41 -10.80 -4.35 -18.45
CA PHE A 41 -9.38 -4.61 -18.32
C PHE A 41 -9.19 -5.94 -17.60
N ILE A 42 -8.36 -6.81 -18.15
CA ILE A 42 -8.07 -8.14 -17.60
C ILE A 42 -6.58 -8.43 -17.73
N ASP A 43 -6.07 -9.30 -16.87
CA ASP A 43 -4.66 -9.69 -16.90
C ASP A 43 -4.44 -10.93 -17.76
N CYS A 44 -3.39 -10.92 -18.59
CA CYS A 44 -2.97 -12.12 -19.28
C CYS A 44 -2.50 -13.17 -18.26
N PRO A 45 -3.04 -14.41 -18.26
CA PRO A 45 -2.65 -15.41 -17.28
C PRO A 45 -1.20 -15.88 -17.46
N VAL A 46 -0.63 -15.70 -18.66
CA VAL A 46 0.75 -16.07 -19.01
C VAL A 46 1.74 -14.97 -18.63
N CYS A 47 1.62 -13.77 -19.21
CA CYS A 47 2.61 -12.70 -19.01
C CYS A 47 2.26 -11.71 -17.89
N LYS A 48 1.06 -11.82 -17.29
CA LYS A 48 0.55 -10.95 -16.22
C LYS A 48 0.43 -9.48 -16.61
N VAL A 49 0.47 -9.17 -17.90
CA VAL A 49 0.23 -7.82 -18.41
C VAL A 49 -1.27 -7.61 -18.56
N THR A 50 -1.77 -6.51 -18.01
CA THR A 50 -3.15 -6.06 -18.17
C THR A 50 -3.38 -5.50 -19.57
N PHE A 51 -4.49 -5.87 -20.20
CA PHE A 51 -4.89 -5.33 -21.51
C PHE A 51 -6.39 -5.05 -21.57
N SER A 52 -6.80 -4.27 -22.56
CA SER A 52 -8.21 -3.95 -22.82
C SER A 52 -8.87 -5.10 -23.57
N TYR A 53 -10.04 -5.53 -23.12
CA TYR A 53 -10.83 -6.57 -23.76
C TYR A 53 -12.26 -6.11 -23.98
N ASN A 54 -12.82 -6.45 -25.15
CA ASN A 54 -14.23 -6.23 -25.47
C ASN A 54 -14.97 -7.58 -25.44
N PRO A 55 -15.72 -7.88 -24.36
CA PRO A 55 -16.48 -9.12 -24.22
C PRO A 55 -17.57 -9.31 -25.28
N SER A 56 -18.08 -8.20 -25.85
CA SER A 56 -19.16 -8.25 -26.84
C SER A 56 -18.67 -8.62 -28.24
N SER A 57 -17.44 -8.22 -28.60
CA SER A 57 -16.82 -8.54 -29.90
C SER A 57 -15.73 -9.61 -29.81
N ASN A 58 -15.38 -10.05 -28.60
CA ASN A 58 -14.25 -10.94 -28.32
C ASN A 58 -12.93 -10.44 -28.93
N VAL A 59 -12.64 -9.14 -28.76
CA VAL A 59 -11.41 -8.52 -29.27
C VAL A 59 -10.61 -7.96 -28.12
N SER A 60 -9.31 -8.30 -28.09
CA SER A 60 -8.34 -7.71 -27.19
C SER A 60 -7.59 -6.59 -27.90
N THR A 61 -7.33 -5.49 -27.18
CA THR A 61 -6.48 -4.39 -27.65
C THR A 61 -5.40 -4.09 -26.63
N ALA A 62 -4.20 -3.80 -27.12
CA ALA A 62 -3.12 -3.30 -26.27
C ALA A 62 -3.62 -2.04 -25.56
N SER A 63 -3.46 -1.98 -24.23
CA SER A 63 -3.80 -0.79 -23.47
C SER A 63 -2.73 0.26 -23.72
N GLU A 64 -3.13 1.45 -24.17
CA GLU A 64 -2.22 2.61 -24.27
C GLU A 64 -1.76 3.11 -22.89
N MET A 65 -2.45 2.71 -21.82
CA MET A 65 -2.12 3.09 -20.45
C MET A 65 -1.00 2.23 -19.84
N ILE A 66 -0.69 1.06 -20.44
CA ILE A 66 0.23 0.07 -19.88
C ILE A 66 1.20 -0.39 -20.98
N ASN A 67 2.46 0.00 -20.85
CA ASN A 67 3.52 -0.38 -21.79
C ASN A 67 4.28 -1.61 -21.28
N PRO A 68 4.10 -2.80 -21.88
CA PRO A 68 4.80 -4.01 -21.44
C PRO A 68 6.26 -4.10 -21.88
N ASP A 69 6.77 -3.14 -22.67
CA ASP A 69 8.20 -2.98 -22.92
C ASP A 69 8.96 -2.45 -21.70
N GLN A 70 8.29 -2.25 -20.56
CA GLN A 70 8.95 -2.21 -19.26
C GLN A 70 9.47 -3.60 -18.87
N LYS A 71 10.43 -4.11 -19.66
CA LYS A 71 11.53 -4.96 -19.21
C LYS A 71 12.42 -4.16 -18.26
N ASP A 72 11.84 -3.83 -17.12
CA ASP A 72 12.54 -3.45 -15.91
C ASP A 72 11.56 -3.82 -14.80
N LYS A 73 11.50 -5.11 -14.42
CA LYS A 73 11.44 -5.39 -12.98
C LYS A 73 12.78 -4.97 -12.39
N LYS A 74 13.13 -3.68 -12.52
CA LYS A 74 13.98 -3.02 -11.54
C LYS A 74 13.27 -3.33 -10.24
N GLY A 75 13.94 -4.05 -9.35
CA GLY A 75 13.43 -4.25 -8.00
C GLY A 75 12.98 -2.90 -7.44
N PRO A 76 12.10 -2.90 -6.44
CA PRO A 76 11.52 -1.66 -5.91
C PRO A 76 12.63 -0.64 -5.70
N VAL A 77 12.42 0.59 -6.21
CA VAL A 77 13.43 1.64 -6.13
C VAL A 77 13.66 1.91 -4.65
N ARG A 78 14.88 1.68 -4.15
CA ARG A 78 15.20 1.83 -2.73
C ARG A 78 16.16 2.98 -2.53
N LYS A 79 15.90 3.81 -1.53
CA LYS A 79 16.93 4.73 -1.03
C LYS A 79 18.08 3.93 -0.43
N THR A 80 19.31 4.39 -0.67
CA THR A 80 20.48 3.81 -0.02
C THR A 80 20.36 3.97 1.51
N LEU A 81 21.09 3.14 2.26
CA LEU A 81 21.12 3.23 3.72
C LEU A 81 21.49 4.64 4.21
N LYS A 82 22.46 5.27 3.53
CA LYS A 82 22.92 6.62 3.84
C LYS A 82 21.81 7.66 3.63
N GLU A 83 21.12 7.59 2.49
CA GLU A 83 20.03 8.52 2.17
C GLU A 83 18.83 8.33 3.10
N PHE A 84 18.46 7.08 3.40
CA PHE A 84 17.38 6.79 4.32
C PHE A 84 17.67 7.30 5.73
N ASN A 85 18.86 7.02 6.26
CA ASN A 85 19.25 7.52 7.59
C ASN A 85 19.33 9.05 7.63
N ALA A 86 19.81 9.68 6.55
CA ALA A 86 19.82 11.14 6.44
C ALA A 86 18.40 11.72 6.41
N LEU A 87 17.46 11.04 5.73
CA LEU A 87 16.05 11.41 5.70
C LEU A 87 15.42 11.32 7.10
N LEU A 88 15.59 10.19 7.79
CA LEU A 88 15.08 10.03 9.16
C LEU A 88 15.65 11.11 10.10
N LYS A 89 16.96 11.41 9.99
CA LYS A 89 17.60 12.46 10.78
C LYS A 89 17.04 13.85 10.46
N LYS A 90 16.82 14.16 9.18
CA LYS A 90 16.23 15.44 8.74
C LYS A 90 14.82 15.62 9.30
N ASP A 91 14.03 14.54 9.27
CA ASP A 91 12.65 14.53 9.78
C ASP A 91 12.61 14.31 11.31
N LYS A 92 13.77 14.30 12.00
CA LYS A 92 13.90 14.10 13.47
C LYS A 92 13.24 12.80 13.99
N ILE A 93 13.20 11.79 13.14
CA ILE A 93 12.60 10.49 13.44
C ILE A 93 13.62 9.60 14.12
N VAL A 94 13.24 9.03 15.26
CA VAL A 94 14.06 8.09 16.01
C VAL A 94 13.37 6.73 16.04
N LEU A 95 14.03 5.73 15.45
CA LEU A 95 13.64 4.34 15.66
C LEU A 95 14.22 3.86 16.99
N LEU A 96 13.38 3.25 17.83
CA LEU A 96 13.83 2.61 19.06
C LEU A 96 14.99 1.64 18.76
N PRO A 97 16.14 1.75 19.45
CA PRO A 97 17.32 0.92 19.15
C PRO A 97 17.02 -0.58 19.19
N ALA A 98 16.14 -1.01 20.11
CA ALA A 98 15.73 -2.40 20.20
C ALA A 98 14.98 -2.86 18.95
N TYR A 99 14.09 -2.03 18.42
CA TYR A 99 13.35 -2.33 17.19
C TYR A 99 14.27 -2.35 15.96
N LEU A 100 15.21 -1.40 15.87
CA LEU A 100 16.23 -1.40 14.81
C LEU A 100 17.09 -2.67 14.85
N ALA A 101 17.46 -3.14 16.05
CA ALA A 101 18.19 -4.39 16.22
C ALA A 101 17.35 -5.60 15.76
N TYR A 102 16.06 -5.61 16.09
CA TYR A 102 15.12 -6.64 15.63
C TYR A 102 14.98 -6.70 14.11
N LEU A 103 14.79 -5.54 13.45
CA LEU A 103 14.69 -5.44 11.98
C LEU A 103 15.93 -5.97 11.24
N LYS A 104 17.09 -5.98 11.91
CA LYS A 104 18.37 -6.47 11.37
C LYS A 104 18.68 -7.90 11.79
N SER A 105 17.87 -8.49 12.66
CA SER A 105 18.12 -9.82 13.23
C SER A 105 17.54 -10.92 12.34
N ALA A 106 18.12 -12.12 12.44
CA ALA A 106 17.55 -13.33 11.81
C ALA A 106 16.20 -13.75 12.42
N LYS A 107 15.78 -13.13 13.54
CA LYS A 107 14.49 -13.37 14.20
C LYS A 107 13.35 -12.52 13.62
N PHE A 108 13.63 -11.67 12.63
CA PHE A 108 12.60 -10.87 11.98
C PHE A 108 11.50 -11.78 11.40
N LYS A 109 10.26 -11.53 11.81
CA LYS A 109 9.06 -12.22 11.35
C LYS A 109 8.25 -11.22 10.55
N ALA A 110 8.06 -11.51 9.27
CA ALA A 110 7.38 -10.61 8.35
C ALA A 110 5.86 -10.53 8.60
N GLN A 111 5.27 -11.36 9.45
CA GLN A 111 3.82 -11.43 9.63
C GLN A 111 3.43 -11.15 11.08
N LEU A 112 2.52 -10.20 11.28
CA LEU A 112 2.00 -9.79 12.58
C LEU A 112 0.47 -9.80 12.56
N LYS A 113 -0.14 -10.58 13.45
CA LYS A 113 -1.58 -10.54 13.65
C LYS A 113 -1.96 -9.46 14.66
N VAL A 114 -2.57 -8.38 14.18
CA VAL A 114 -3.01 -7.25 15.01
C VAL A 114 -4.44 -7.45 15.52
N PHE A 115 -5.34 -7.90 14.65
CA PHE A 115 -6.74 -8.19 15.00
C PHE A 115 -7.03 -9.68 14.80
N LYS A 116 -7.89 -10.24 15.67
CA LYS A 116 -8.17 -11.68 15.68
C LYS A 116 -8.86 -12.17 14.41
N ASP A 117 -9.76 -11.36 13.87
CA ASP A 117 -10.69 -11.72 12.78
C ASP A 117 -10.37 -10.98 11.48
N GLN A 118 -9.14 -10.49 11.33
CA GLN A 118 -8.68 -9.82 10.11
C GLN A 118 -7.34 -10.40 9.66
N ASP A 119 -6.97 -10.09 8.42
CA ASP A 119 -5.70 -10.47 7.85
C ASP A 119 -4.52 -9.94 8.66
N ALA A 120 -3.44 -10.71 8.66
CA ALA A 120 -2.19 -10.30 9.26
C ALA A 120 -1.59 -9.09 8.50
N PHE A 121 -0.83 -8.30 9.23
CA PHE A 121 0.02 -7.26 8.67
C PHE A 121 1.35 -7.87 8.25
N GLU A 122 1.79 -7.54 7.05
CA GLU A 122 3.15 -7.74 6.63
C GLU A 122 4.02 -6.63 7.25
N LEU A 123 4.90 -6.99 8.17
CA LEU A 123 5.88 -6.06 8.72
C LEU A 123 6.94 -5.72 7.67
N LEU A 124 7.25 -4.44 7.56
CA LEU A 124 8.26 -3.93 6.65
C LEU A 124 9.64 -4.27 7.19
N SER A 125 10.40 -5.05 6.41
CA SER A 125 11.83 -5.22 6.66
C SER A 125 12.56 -3.89 6.57
N TYR A 126 13.79 -3.82 7.09
CA TYR A 126 14.60 -2.60 6.95
C TYR A 126 14.86 -2.22 5.48
N ASP A 127 14.82 -3.17 4.56
CA ASP A 127 14.91 -2.91 3.12
C ASP A 127 13.60 -2.37 2.58
N SER A 128 12.49 -2.99 2.94
CA SER A 128 11.14 -2.60 2.54
C SER A 128 10.79 -1.19 3.03
N MET A 129 11.19 -0.81 4.23
CA MET A 129 11.02 0.56 4.76
C MET A 129 11.67 1.64 3.89
N ARG A 130 12.69 1.29 3.08
CA ARG A 130 13.45 2.20 2.21
C ARG A 130 12.95 2.24 0.78
N GLU A 131 12.02 1.36 0.43
CA GLU A 131 11.41 1.33 -0.89
C GLU A 131 10.61 2.60 -1.12
N VAL A 132 10.75 3.14 -2.32
CA VAL A 132 10.04 4.32 -2.79
C VAL A 132 8.65 3.92 -3.22
N VAL A 133 7.68 4.66 -2.72
CA VAL A 133 6.26 4.54 -3.04
C VAL A 133 5.72 5.90 -3.42
N ASN A 134 4.79 5.90 -4.36
CA ASN A 134 4.18 7.12 -4.86
C ASN A 134 2.83 7.32 -4.17
N ILE A 135 2.67 8.47 -3.50
CA ILE A 135 1.40 8.91 -2.91
C ILE A 135 1.03 10.21 -3.64
N ASP A 136 -0.08 10.18 -4.38
CA ASP A 136 -0.62 11.30 -5.16
C ASP A 136 0.43 12.05 -6.01
N GLY A 137 1.25 11.28 -6.75
CA GLY A 137 2.25 11.83 -7.66
C GLY A 137 3.56 12.25 -6.99
N ARG A 138 3.70 12.06 -5.68
CA ARG A 138 4.93 12.39 -4.92
C ARG A 138 5.58 11.14 -4.35
N ASP A 139 6.91 11.10 -4.46
CA ASP A 139 7.70 9.96 -4.00
C ASP A 139 8.05 10.07 -2.51
N TYR A 140 7.64 9.06 -1.76
CA TYR A 140 7.98 8.85 -0.36
C TYR A 140 8.70 7.51 -0.20
N VAL A 141 9.32 7.27 0.94
CA VAL A 141 9.70 5.90 1.32
C VAL A 141 8.57 5.24 2.09
N ASN A 142 8.46 3.92 2.04
CA ASN A 142 7.43 3.15 2.75
C ASN A 142 7.27 3.56 4.22
N ALA A 143 8.37 3.80 4.93
CA ALA A 143 8.36 4.24 6.32
C ALA A 143 7.69 5.63 6.55
N ARG A 144 7.51 6.42 5.49
CA ARG A 144 7.01 7.80 5.48
C ARG A 144 5.76 7.98 4.63
N GLN A 145 5.03 6.91 4.33
CA GLN A 145 3.76 7.00 3.58
C GLN A 145 2.76 7.96 4.23
N LEU A 146 2.68 7.97 5.56
CA LEU A 146 1.77 8.87 6.29
C LEU A 146 2.10 10.36 6.09
N LYS A 147 3.34 10.72 5.77
CA LYS A 147 3.68 12.10 5.38
C LYS A 147 3.07 12.48 4.03
N GLY A 148 2.98 11.52 3.11
CA GLY A 148 2.26 11.70 1.85
C GLY A 148 0.77 11.85 2.08
N PHE A 149 0.16 10.90 2.80
CA PHE A 149 -1.27 10.94 3.08
C PHE A 149 -1.68 12.19 3.88
N ALA A 150 -0.91 12.58 4.89
CA ALA A 150 -1.19 13.81 5.65
C ALA A 150 -1.18 15.05 4.76
N LEU A 151 -0.26 15.12 3.80
CA LEU A 151 -0.23 16.21 2.84
C LEU A 151 -1.45 16.18 1.91
N SER A 152 -1.80 15.03 1.35
CA SER A 152 -2.99 14.87 0.51
C SER A 152 -4.26 15.28 1.25
N LEU A 153 -4.40 14.86 2.52
CA LEU A 153 -5.50 15.28 3.39
C LEU A 153 -5.53 16.79 3.60
N SER A 154 -4.37 17.43 3.80
CA SER A 154 -4.29 18.89 3.93
C SER A 154 -4.71 19.64 2.67
N GLU A 155 -4.49 19.06 1.48
CA GLU A 155 -4.84 19.65 0.19
C GLU A 155 -6.34 19.50 -0.13
N LEU A 156 -7.01 18.52 0.48
CA LEU A 156 -8.44 18.27 0.33
C LEU A 156 -9.31 19.12 1.26
N GLU A 157 -8.74 19.73 2.31
CA GLU A 157 -9.49 20.62 3.18
C GLU A 157 -9.70 22.01 2.53
N PRO A 158 -10.94 22.43 2.23
CA PRO A 158 -11.18 23.81 1.83
C PRO A 158 -10.83 24.74 3.01
N GLU A 159 -10.27 25.93 2.72
CA GLU A 159 -9.78 26.91 3.72
C GLU A 159 -10.79 27.25 4.85
N ASN A 160 -12.07 26.93 4.68
CA ASN A 160 -13.18 27.21 5.59
C ASN A 160 -13.66 26.03 6.46
N ASN A 161 -13.07 24.83 6.34
CA ASN A 161 -13.48 23.62 7.09
C ASN A 161 -12.47 23.17 8.15
N ARG A 162 -11.70 24.09 8.73
CA ARG A 162 -10.97 23.81 9.97
C ARG A 162 -11.99 23.48 11.06
N SER A 163 -11.76 22.41 11.82
CA SER A 163 -12.63 22.08 12.97
C SER A 163 -12.78 23.32 13.87
N GLN A 164 -14.03 23.71 14.17
CA GLN A 164 -14.31 24.90 15.00
C GLN A 164 -13.78 24.76 16.44
N GLU A 165 -13.36 23.56 16.85
CA GLU A 165 -12.86 23.27 18.20
C GLU A 165 -11.33 23.31 18.34
N THR A 166 -10.55 23.01 17.29
CA THR A 166 -9.08 22.95 17.40
C THR A 166 -8.33 23.75 16.34
N GLY A 167 -8.96 24.11 15.21
CA GLY A 167 -8.32 24.89 14.16
C GLY A 167 -7.23 24.13 13.38
N VAL A 168 -7.12 22.81 13.56
CA VAL A 168 -6.11 21.95 12.94
C VAL A 168 -6.80 20.83 12.15
N SER A 169 -6.37 20.64 10.91
CA SER A 169 -6.75 19.52 10.05
C SER A 169 -6.47 18.19 10.75
N SER A 170 -7.43 17.26 10.72
CA SER A 170 -7.38 16.07 11.57
C SER A 170 -7.88 14.81 10.89
N ALA A 171 -7.14 13.71 11.09
CA ALA A 171 -7.64 12.37 10.80
C ALA A 171 -8.46 11.90 12.02
N TYR A 172 -9.75 11.64 11.82
CA TYR A 172 -10.62 11.14 12.88
C TYR A 172 -10.30 9.67 13.14
N GLY A 173 -9.96 9.35 14.38
CA GLY A 173 -9.83 7.97 14.82
C GLY A 173 -11.16 7.42 15.33
N LYS A 174 -11.38 6.13 15.09
CA LYS A 174 -12.34 5.33 15.87
C LYS A 174 -11.92 5.40 17.34
N ASP A 175 -12.89 5.46 18.27
CA ASP A 175 -12.68 5.53 19.72
C ASP A 175 -12.08 6.85 20.28
N ASN A 176 -12.39 8.00 19.67
CA ASN A 176 -11.97 9.35 20.12
C ASN A 176 -10.45 9.59 20.15
N TYR A 177 -9.67 8.81 19.39
CA TYR A 177 -8.26 9.11 19.17
C TYR A 177 -8.10 10.12 18.05
N PHE A 178 -7.29 11.15 18.30
CA PHE A 178 -7.06 12.25 17.38
C PHE A 178 -5.59 12.35 17.02
N PHE A 179 -5.31 12.61 15.74
CA PHE A 179 -4.01 13.01 15.24
C PHE A 179 -4.16 14.30 14.44
N THR A 180 -3.34 15.28 14.76
CA THR A 180 -3.06 16.37 13.82
C THR A 180 -2.38 15.80 12.57
N LEU A 181 -2.51 16.48 11.43
CA LEU A 181 -1.79 16.07 10.22
C LEU A 181 -0.26 16.05 10.41
N ASP A 182 0.29 16.92 11.26
CA ASP A 182 1.72 16.91 11.59
C ASP A 182 2.11 15.67 12.40
N GLU A 183 1.34 15.31 13.43
CA GLU A 183 1.58 14.09 14.22
C GLU A 183 1.46 12.82 13.37
N LEU A 184 0.48 12.80 12.46
CA LEU A 184 0.31 11.71 11.49
C LEU A 184 1.49 11.67 10.52
N ALA A 185 1.89 12.82 9.97
CA ALA A 185 3.02 12.94 9.06
C ALA A 185 4.32 12.49 9.72
N ASP A 186 4.52 12.74 11.02
CA ASP A 186 5.71 12.37 11.77
C ASP A 186 5.72 10.91 12.24
N SER A 187 4.58 10.23 12.17
CA SER A 187 4.49 8.80 12.51
C SER A 187 5.22 7.90 11.50
N ILE A 188 5.66 6.73 11.95
CA ILE A 188 6.46 5.80 11.12
C ILE A 188 5.64 4.58 10.77
N VAL A 189 5.49 4.30 9.47
CA VAL A 189 4.86 3.06 9.00
C VAL A 189 5.84 1.90 9.14
N ILE A 190 5.35 0.82 9.75
CA ILE A 190 6.12 -0.40 10.02
C ILE A 190 5.50 -1.66 9.45
N GLY A 191 4.29 -1.60 8.92
CA GLY A 191 3.64 -2.75 8.31
C GLY A 191 2.44 -2.36 7.46
N GLN A 192 1.97 -3.30 6.65
CA GLN A 192 0.83 -3.09 5.76
C GLN A 192 -0.04 -4.34 5.64
N SER A 193 -1.34 -4.17 5.42
CA SER A 193 -2.28 -5.26 5.14
C SER A 193 -3.34 -4.78 4.16
N GLY A 194 -3.16 -5.10 2.88
CA GLY A 194 -3.88 -4.44 1.79
C GLY A 194 -3.51 -2.95 1.76
N THR A 195 -4.51 -2.07 1.77
CA THR A 195 -4.31 -0.60 1.84
C THR A 195 -4.01 -0.11 3.25
N ARG A 196 -4.24 -0.91 4.29
CA ARG A 196 -4.12 -0.49 5.70
C ARG A 196 -2.68 -0.41 6.13
N LEU A 197 -2.33 0.66 6.84
CA LEU A 197 -0.95 0.93 7.28
C LEU A 197 -0.84 0.82 8.80
N LEU A 198 0.02 -0.07 9.28
CA LEU A 198 0.40 -0.16 10.69
C LEU A 198 1.54 0.81 10.96
N PHE A 199 1.39 1.68 11.96
CA PHE A 199 2.38 2.70 12.28
C PHE A 199 2.64 2.86 13.78
N ILE A 200 3.82 3.41 14.09
CA ILE A 200 4.24 3.82 15.44
C ILE A 200 3.82 5.27 15.64
N ASP A 201 3.10 5.54 16.72
CA ASP A 201 2.72 6.90 17.14
C ASP A 201 3.95 7.78 17.38
N SER A 202 4.02 8.93 16.71
CA SER A 202 5.12 9.87 16.83
C SER A 202 5.25 10.52 18.22
N ARG A 203 4.16 10.58 18.99
CA ARG A 203 4.09 11.26 20.29
C ARG A 203 4.77 10.48 21.41
N ASP A 204 4.66 9.16 21.39
CA ASP A 204 5.22 8.27 22.42
C ASP A 204 6.27 7.28 21.89
N GLN A 205 6.38 7.14 20.56
CA GLN A 205 7.30 6.24 19.87
C GLN A 205 7.13 4.75 20.25
N ASP A 206 5.97 4.35 20.76
CA ASP A 206 5.73 2.98 21.22
C ASP A 206 4.34 2.46 20.83
N THR A 207 3.28 3.25 20.97
CA THR A 207 1.92 2.78 20.69
C THR A 207 1.71 2.53 19.21
N LEU A 208 1.04 1.43 18.86
CA LEU A 208 0.74 1.08 17.48
C LEU A 208 -0.70 1.41 17.11
N PHE A 209 -0.86 2.01 15.93
CA PHE A 209 -2.14 2.37 15.32
C PHE A 209 -2.20 1.87 13.88
N VAL A 210 -3.42 1.78 13.35
CA VAL A 210 -3.68 1.47 11.94
C VAL A 210 -4.31 2.69 11.28
N PHE A 211 -3.75 3.12 10.16
CA PHE A 211 -4.33 4.13 9.28
C PHE A 211 -5.04 3.43 8.12
N HIS A 212 -6.25 3.89 7.79
CA HIS A 212 -7.08 3.37 6.70
C HIS A 212 -7.19 4.43 5.59
N PRO A 213 -6.37 4.36 4.52
CA PRO A 213 -6.34 5.37 3.48
C PRO A 213 -7.67 5.61 2.76
N ASP A 214 -8.51 4.57 2.65
CA ASP A 214 -9.77 4.62 1.92
C ASP A 214 -10.83 5.53 2.58
N GLY A 215 -10.69 5.79 3.90
CA GLY A 215 -11.57 6.69 4.66
C GLY A 215 -10.85 7.78 5.44
N GLY A 216 -9.51 7.71 5.55
CA GLY A 216 -8.72 8.58 6.42
C GLY A 216 -8.83 8.24 7.91
N ASP A 217 -9.51 7.14 8.26
CA ASP A 217 -9.76 6.74 9.64
C ASP A 217 -8.50 6.18 10.30
N ILE A 218 -8.41 6.37 11.62
CA ILE A 218 -7.35 5.79 12.46
C ILE A 218 -7.96 4.83 13.49
N GLU A 219 -7.35 3.65 13.65
CA GLU A 219 -7.78 2.65 14.62
C GLU A 219 -6.65 2.33 15.60
N LYS A 220 -6.93 2.43 16.90
CA LYS A 220 -5.95 2.06 17.93
C LYS A 220 -5.82 0.55 18.04
N THR A 221 -4.60 0.06 18.14
CA THR A 221 -4.34 -1.36 18.42
C THR A 221 -4.15 -1.61 19.92
N SER A 222 -4.25 -2.87 20.35
CA SER A 222 -3.85 -3.28 21.70
C SER A 222 -2.33 -3.50 21.85
N LEU A 223 -1.55 -3.25 20.79
CA LEU A 223 -0.12 -3.53 20.74
C LEU A 223 0.71 -2.26 20.96
N SER A 224 1.90 -2.46 21.49
CA SER A 224 2.98 -1.47 21.48
C SER A 224 4.24 -2.10 20.90
N LEU A 225 5.21 -1.28 20.50
CA LEU A 225 6.47 -1.74 19.95
C LEU A 225 7.24 -2.58 20.98
N ARG A 226 7.22 -2.20 22.26
CA ARG A 226 7.79 -3.00 23.35
C ARG A 226 7.11 -4.36 23.49
N ASN A 227 5.79 -4.41 23.44
CA ASN A 227 5.04 -5.67 23.52
C ASN A 227 5.33 -6.57 22.31
N LEU A 228 5.40 -5.97 21.12
CA LEU A 228 5.78 -6.63 19.88
C LEU A 228 7.18 -7.27 19.99
N MET A 229 8.15 -6.52 20.50
CA MET A 229 9.51 -7.02 20.74
C MET A 229 9.55 -8.20 21.72
N ASN A 230 8.71 -8.20 22.77
CA ASN A 230 8.62 -9.31 23.71
C ASN A 230 7.96 -10.56 23.10
N LEU A 231 6.91 -10.37 22.29
CA LEU A 231 6.22 -11.45 21.58
C LEU A 231 7.10 -12.13 20.52
N LEU A 232 8.07 -11.40 19.97
CA LEU A 232 8.89 -11.87 18.85
C LEU A 232 10.26 -12.41 19.28
N ASN A 233 10.66 -12.15 20.54
CA ASN A 233 11.89 -12.69 21.13
C ASN A 233 11.69 -14.04 21.85
N ASN A 234 10.44 -14.41 22.13
CA ASN A 234 10.02 -15.74 22.59
C ASN A 234 9.62 -16.63 21.41
#